data_AF-A0A3S8Y8F3-F1
#
_entry.id   AF-A0A3S8Y8F3-F1
#
_cell.length_a   1.000
_cell.length_b   1.000
_cell.length_c   1.000
_cell.angle_alpha   90.00
_cell.angle_beta   90.00
_cell.angle_gamma   90.00
#
_symmetry.space_group_name_H-M   'P 1'
#
loop_
_entity.id
_entity.type
_entity.pdbx_description
1 polymer ?
#
loop_
_entity_poly.entity_id
_entity_poly.type
_entity_poly.pdbx_seq_one_letter_code
_entity_poly.pdbx_strand_id
1 'polypeptide(L)'
;MEREHSETGSAAPVARPVRGVGLLTRIERALGTGTAAYLPGDGWIRLTLPLDDGGPAPVTVDVVADTLRAPHGIAYLLPGGGLNFAADFFTPARDNLAHHLRRQGLLVVGVTPREDAARPEEVTADFGLAAHRRDLAAVVAALDSVLGLPYAYAGHSAGAALALDAASHDSSERLLRVLALDTTGPYAGALAERAAETREAYEEQLARGVHAADPGLAALVARAVADPAGASQAPWPPDPARRFTHAGLAHFALLRTAALPGPANWIYRQGHAAGEYVFGASPAEDRFAPAHTPLAAWHAATAALGSGLVPTALMRDLAAVWAGDGKAYGIAWERIRCEVVWVNTELGRGDEPRGAELIRAAGNDRVRFAVVPGYGHGDAVWSRTAAADVWPLLRG
;
A
#
# COMPACT_ATOMS: atom_id res chain seq x y z
N MET A 1 -23.91 -66.79 -15.07
CA MET A 1 -25.05 -66.14 -15.73
C MET A 1 -25.54 -65.06 -14.77
N GLU A 2 -25.11 -63.84 -15.07
CA GLU A 2 -25.57 -62.50 -14.66
C GLU A 2 -26.31 -62.33 -13.32
N ARG A 3 -25.70 -61.53 -12.42
CA ARG A 3 -26.43 -60.70 -11.46
C ARG A 3 -26.04 -59.25 -11.70
N GLU A 4 -27.03 -58.47 -12.10
CA GLU A 4 -26.98 -57.05 -12.42
C GLU A 4 -26.55 -56.19 -11.22
N HIS A 5 -25.79 -55.15 -11.55
CA HIS A 5 -25.41 -54.05 -10.70
C HIS A 5 -26.62 -53.19 -10.33
N SER A 6 -26.80 -52.94 -9.03
CA SER A 6 -27.62 -51.84 -8.52
C SER A 6 -26.68 -50.67 -8.22
N GLU A 7 -26.62 -49.71 -9.14
CA GLU A 7 -26.02 -48.39 -8.87
C GLU A 7 -27.03 -47.54 -8.10
N THR A 8 -26.76 -47.30 -6.82
CA THR A 8 -27.40 -46.23 -6.06
C THR A 8 -26.86 -44.89 -6.54
N GLY A 9 -27.70 -44.13 -7.25
CA GLY A 9 -27.40 -42.78 -7.70
C GLY A 9 -27.02 -41.86 -6.56
N SER A 10 -25.74 -41.49 -6.50
CA SER A 10 -25.25 -40.38 -5.70
C SER A 10 -25.71 -39.09 -6.38
N ALA A 11 -26.79 -38.50 -5.88
CA ALA A 11 -27.18 -37.15 -6.27
C ALA A 11 -26.02 -36.20 -5.97
N ALA A 12 -25.47 -35.58 -7.01
CA ALA A 12 -24.49 -34.52 -6.87
C ALA A 12 -25.07 -33.41 -5.98
N PRO A 13 -24.30 -32.85 -5.03
CA PRO A 13 -24.80 -31.79 -4.17
C PRO A 13 -25.19 -30.61 -5.06
N VAL A 14 -26.47 -30.22 -4.99
CA VAL A 14 -27.00 -29.03 -5.64
C VAL A 14 -26.18 -27.84 -5.16
N ALA A 15 -25.41 -27.23 -6.07
CA ALA A 15 -24.62 -26.05 -5.80
C ALA A 15 -25.54 -24.95 -5.26
N ARG A 16 -25.40 -24.62 -3.96
CA ARG A 16 -26.09 -23.47 -3.38
C ARG A 16 -25.66 -22.22 -4.14
N PRO A 17 -26.59 -21.35 -4.57
CA PRO A 17 -26.23 -20.10 -5.22
C PRO A 17 -25.34 -19.29 -4.27
N VAL A 18 -24.12 -18.99 -4.73
CA VAL A 18 -23.13 -18.20 -4.00
C VAL A 18 -23.72 -16.80 -3.81
N ARG A 19 -24.15 -16.46 -2.58
CA ARG A 19 -24.84 -15.20 -2.25
C ARG A 19 -24.02 -13.94 -2.60
N GLY A 20 -22.71 -14.06 -2.83
CA GLY A 20 -21.84 -12.95 -3.24
C GLY A 20 -21.92 -12.52 -4.71
N VAL A 21 -22.39 -13.38 -5.62
CA VAL A 21 -22.36 -13.09 -7.07
C VAL A 21 -23.25 -11.90 -7.43
N GLY A 22 -24.46 -11.81 -6.87
CA GLY A 22 -25.37 -10.69 -7.14
C GLY A 22 -24.89 -9.34 -6.61
N LEU A 23 -24.06 -9.32 -5.56
CA LEU A 23 -23.41 -8.10 -5.09
C LEU A 23 -22.33 -7.65 -6.08
N LEU A 24 -21.44 -8.57 -6.48
CA LEU A 24 -20.35 -8.25 -7.40
C LEU A 24 -20.85 -7.82 -8.78
N THR A 25 -21.90 -8.44 -9.32
CA THR A 25 -22.49 -8.01 -10.60
C THR A 25 -23.09 -6.60 -10.53
N ARG A 26 -23.55 -6.14 -9.36
CA ARG A 26 -24.01 -4.74 -9.18
C ARG A 26 -22.82 -3.79 -9.13
N ILE A 27 -21.76 -4.19 -8.43
CA ILE A 27 -20.53 -3.41 -8.31
C ILE A 27 -19.83 -3.28 -9.67
N GLU A 28 -19.67 -4.38 -10.40
CA GLU A 28 -19.12 -4.39 -11.76
C GLU A 28 -19.86 -3.41 -12.67
N ARG A 29 -21.19 -3.47 -12.68
CA ARG A 29 -22.02 -2.52 -13.46
C ARG A 29 -21.87 -1.07 -13.03
N ALA A 30 -21.70 -0.81 -11.73
CA ALA A 30 -21.56 0.54 -11.20
C ALA A 30 -20.19 1.15 -11.54
N LEU A 31 -19.14 0.35 -11.50
CA LEU A 31 -17.77 0.75 -11.82
C LEU A 31 -17.54 0.93 -13.32
N GLY A 32 -18.34 0.29 -14.18
CA GLY A 32 -18.35 0.52 -15.62
C GLY A 32 -17.74 -0.62 -16.43
N THR A 33 -17.21 -0.29 -17.60
CA THR A 33 -16.71 -1.28 -18.58
C THR A 33 -15.25 -1.60 -18.34
N GLY A 34 -14.96 -2.89 -18.15
CA GLY A 34 -13.63 -3.46 -18.05
C GLY A 34 -13.72 -4.98 -18.13
N THR A 35 -12.61 -5.67 -18.41
CA THR A 35 -12.62 -7.14 -18.36
C THR A 35 -12.49 -7.58 -16.91
N ALA A 36 -13.63 -7.91 -16.29
CA ALA A 36 -13.69 -8.41 -14.93
C ALA A 36 -13.00 -9.78 -14.82
N ALA A 37 -12.06 -9.89 -13.87
CA ALA A 37 -11.47 -11.17 -13.47
C ALA A 37 -12.00 -11.58 -12.09
N TYR A 38 -12.41 -12.83 -11.96
CA TYR A 38 -12.95 -13.38 -10.72
C TYR A 38 -12.02 -14.46 -10.16
N LEU A 39 -11.61 -14.29 -8.91
CA LEU A 39 -10.85 -15.28 -8.15
C LEU A 39 -11.69 -15.77 -6.96
N PRO A 40 -12.25 -17.00 -7.03
CA PRO A 40 -12.96 -17.58 -5.90
C PRO A 40 -11.98 -18.14 -4.86
N GLY A 41 -12.39 -18.09 -3.59
CA GLY A 41 -11.73 -18.80 -2.51
C GLY A 41 -12.72 -19.31 -1.46
N ASP A 42 -12.19 -19.96 -0.42
CA ASP A 42 -13.03 -20.57 0.63
C ASP A 42 -13.74 -19.49 1.46
N GLY A 43 -15.02 -19.28 1.17
CA GLY A 43 -15.86 -18.28 1.86
C GLY A 43 -15.65 -16.84 1.40
N TRP A 44 -14.94 -16.61 0.28
CA TRP A 44 -14.73 -15.26 -0.27
C TRP A 44 -14.60 -15.28 -1.79
N ILE A 45 -14.71 -14.11 -2.40
CA ILE A 45 -14.47 -13.90 -3.83
C ILE A 45 -13.79 -12.55 -4.04
N ARG A 46 -12.81 -12.50 -4.95
CA ARG A 46 -12.18 -11.26 -5.42
C ARG A 46 -12.61 -11.00 -6.86
N LEU A 47 -13.10 -9.79 -7.09
CA LEU A 47 -13.29 -9.21 -8.42
C LEU A 47 -12.12 -8.24 -8.66
N THR A 48 -11.45 -8.34 -9.80
CA THR A 48 -10.47 -7.36 -10.27
C THR A 48 -11.00 -6.72 -11.54
N LEU A 49 -11.06 -5.40 -11.57
CA LEU A 49 -11.65 -4.63 -12.67
C LEU A 49 -10.76 -3.44 -13.03
N PRO A 50 -10.04 -3.47 -14.17
CA PRO A 50 -9.42 -2.27 -14.73
C PRO A 50 -10.52 -1.36 -15.28
N LEU A 51 -10.58 -0.13 -14.77
CA LEU A 51 -11.53 0.88 -15.20
C LEU A 51 -11.01 1.56 -16.48
N ASP A 52 -11.72 1.36 -17.59
CA ASP A 52 -11.46 2.13 -18.80
C ASP A 52 -12.15 3.49 -18.72
N ASP A 53 -11.34 4.53 -18.57
CA ASP A 53 -11.80 5.92 -18.53
C ASP A 53 -11.18 6.78 -19.65
N GLY A 54 -10.61 6.13 -20.68
CA GLY A 54 -9.94 6.80 -21.79
C GLY A 54 -8.57 7.38 -21.45
N GLY A 55 -8.03 7.14 -20.25
CA GLY A 55 -6.66 7.46 -19.88
C GLY A 55 -5.62 6.51 -20.51
N PRO A 56 -4.32 6.85 -20.46
CA PRO A 56 -3.25 6.02 -21.02
C PRO A 56 -3.07 4.69 -20.27
N ALA A 57 -3.47 4.65 -18.99
CA ALA A 57 -3.49 3.44 -18.17
C ALA A 57 -4.72 3.45 -17.24
N PRO A 58 -5.34 2.28 -16.99
CA PRO A 58 -6.54 2.17 -16.18
C PRO A 58 -6.23 2.29 -14.68
N VAL A 59 -7.17 2.85 -13.92
CA VAL A 59 -7.24 2.60 -12.47
C VAL A 59 -7.75 1.17 -12.28
N THR A 60 -7.07 0.35 -11.49
CA THR A 60 -7.57 -1.01 -11.21
C THR A 60 -8.27 -1.07 -9.87
N VAL A 61 -9.50 -1.56 -9.86
CA VAL A 61 -10.30 -1.76 -8.63
C VAL A 61 -10.37 -3.23 -8.30
N ASP A 62 -10.00 -3.56 -7.06
CA ASP A 62 -10.13 -4.88 -6.49
C ASP A 62 -11.25 -4.89 -5.45
N VAL A 63 -12.17 -5.86 -5.52
CA VAL A 63 -13.27 -5.99 -4.56
C VAL A 63 -13.23 -7.37 -3.95
N VAL A 64 -12.92 -7.45 -2.66
CA VAL A 64 -12.90 -8.70 -1.90
C VAL A 64 -14.12 -8.77 -1.00
N ALA A 65 -15.03 -9.70 -1.33
CA ALA A 65 -16.29 -9.90 -0.64
C ALA A 65 -16.33 -11.23 0.12
N ASP A 66 -17.01 -11.23 1.25
CA ASP A 66 -17.41 -12.47 1.94
C ASP A 66 -18.59 -13.11 1.21
N THR A 67 -18.56 -14.43 0.97
CA THR A 67 -19.64 -15.13 0.28
C THR A 67 -20.73 -15.65 1.20
N LEU A 68 -20.52 -15.57 2.52
CA LEU A 68 -21.41 -16.07 3.55
C LEU A 68 -22.19 -14.94 4.25
N ARG A 69 -21.64 -13.73 4.30
CA ARG A 69 -22.22 -12.58 5.02
C ARG A 69 -22.28 -11.33 4.14
N ALA A 70 -23.36 -10.56 4.28
CA ALA A 70 -23.45 -9.24 3.66
C ALA A 70 -22.51 -8.25 4.39
N PRO A 71 -21.84 -7.33 3.68
CA PRO A 71 -21.01 -6.33 4.32
C PRO A 71 -21.85 -5.28 5.05
N HIS A 72 -21.35 -4.79 6.19
CA HIS A 72 -21.98 -3.69 6.94
C HIS A 72 -21.28 -2.33 6.71
N GLY A 73 -20.12 -2.34 6.04
CA GLY A 73 -19.36 -1.16 5.67
C GLY A 73 -18.33 -1.47 4.60
N ILE A 74 -17.62 -0.45 4.12
CA ILE A 74 -16.58 -0.56 3.10
C ILE A 74 -15.23 -0.08 3.67
N ALA A 75 -14.15 -0.81 3.37
CA ALA A 75 -12.79 -0.33 3.57
C ALA A 75 -12.13 -0.13 2.20
N TYR A 76 -11.88 1.13 1.84
CA TYR A 76 -11.12 1.49 0.65
C TYR A 76 -9.63 1.44 0.98
N LEU A 77 -8.89 0.51 0.37
CA LEU A 77 -7.47 0.29 0.62
C LEU A 77 -6.61 0.98 -0.43
N LEU A 78 -5.70 1.84 0.03
CA LEU A 78 -4.88 2.73 -0.79
C LEU A 78 -3.40 2.35 -0.61
N PRO A 79 -2.73 1.81 -1.64
CA PRO A 79 -1.41 1.25 -1.49
C PRO A 79 -0.33 2.33 -1.38
N GLY A 80 0.85 1.93 -0.89
CA GLY A 80 2.06 2.76 -0.92
C GLY A 80 2.52 3.11 -2.35
N GLY A 81 3.41 4.09 -2.46
CA GLY A 81 3.92 4.53 -3.77
C GLY A 81 4.68 3.42 -4.48
N GLY A 82 4.36 3.18 -5.76
CA GLY A 82 4.92 2.07 -6.54
C GLY A 82 4.41 0.69 -6.14
N LEU A 83 3.34 0.62 -5.34
CA LEU A 83 2.65 -0.61 -4.98
C LEU A 83 1.24 -0.62 -5.58
N ASN A 84 0.63 -1.81 -5.54
CA ASN A 84 -0.77 -2.02 -5.89
C ASN A 84 -1.51 -2.73 -4.76
N PHE A 85 -2.83 -2.88 -4.88
CA PHE A 85 -3.64 -3.57 -3.86
C PHE A 85 -3.14 -4.99 -3.58
N ALA A 86 -2.75 -5.73 -4.62
CA ALA A 86 -2.36 -7.12 -4.49
C ALA A 86 -1.07 -7.27 -3.67
N ALA A 87 -0.07 -6.46 -3.99
CA ALA A 87 1.22 -6.40 -3.32
C ALA A 87 1.07 -5.92 -1.88
N ASP A 88 0.36 -4.81 -1.65
CA ASP A 88 0.34 -4.14 -0.34
C ASP A 88 -0.62 -4.79 0.66
N PHE A 89 -1.81 -5.24 0.22
CA PHE A 89 -2.89 -5.67 1.13
C PHE A 89 -3.44 -7.07 0.91
N PHE A 90 -3.11 -7.71 -0.22
CA PHE A 90 -3.57 -9.06 -0.55
C PHE A 90 -2.45 -10.12 -0.50
N THR A 91 -1.27 -9.72 -0.01
CA THR A 91 -0.11 -10.58 0.16
C THR A 91 0.37 -10.57 1.61
N PRO A 92 0.74 -11.72 2.20
CA PRO A 92 0.64 -13.08 1.65
C PRO A 92 -0.82 -13.57 1.59
N ALA A 93 -1.09 -14.51 0.67
CA ALA A 93 -2.44 -14.77 0.14
C ALA A 93 -3.59 -14.93 1.17
N ARG A 94 -3.38 -15.59 2.32
CA ARG A 94 -4.48 -15.93 3.26
C ARG A 94 -4.46 -15.15 4.59
N ASP A 95 -3.32 -14.57 4.94
CA ASP A 95 -3.09 -13.82 6.17
C ASP A 95 -2.60 -12.42 5.82
N ASN A 96 -3.53 -11.60 5.35
CA ASN A 96 -3.30 -10.23 4.92
C ASN A 96 -4.39 -9.29 5.44
N LEU A 97 -4.15 -7.98 5.33
CA LEU A 97 -5.05 -6.96 5.84
C LEU A 97 -6.43 -7.01 5.16
N ALA A 98 -6.50 -7.29 3.85
CA ALA A 98 -7.78 -7.41 3.14
C ALA A 98 -8.65 -8.54 3.73
N HIS A 99 -8.09 -9.71 3.98
CA HIS A 99 -8.83 -10.79 4.63
C HIS A 99 -9.15 -10.50 6.09
N HIS A 100 -8.27 -9.79 6.81
CA HIS A 100 -8.56 -9.37 8.18
C HIS A 100 -9.79 -8.47 8.24
N LEU A 101 -9.88 -7.46 7.38
CA LEU A 101 -11.02 -6.53 7.30
C LEU A 101 -12.29 -7.21 6.77
N ARG A 102 -12.18 -8.07 5.76
CA ARG A 102 -13.31 -8.89 5.27
C ARG A 102 -13.93 -9.71 6.39
N ARG A 103 -13.10 -10.39 7.21
CA ARG A 103 -13.59 -11.20 8.34
C ARG A 103 -14.29 -10.37 9.42
N GLN A 104 -14.08 -9.07 9.46
CA GLN A 104 -14.82 -8.14 10.33
C GLN A 104 -16.18 -7.73 9.75
N GLY A 105 -16.54 -8.20 8.54
CA GLY A 105 -17.80 -7.85 7.88
C GLY A 105 -17.72 -6.61 6.98
N LEU A 106 -16.51 -6.19 6.60
CA LEU A 106 -16.32 -5.10 5.63
C LEU A 106 -16.21 -5.65 4.21
N LEU A 107 -16.76 -4.91 3.24
CA LEU A 107 -16.39 -5.05 1.84
C LEU A 107 -15.03 -4.37 1.66
N VAL A 108 -14.04 -5.10 1.17
CA VAL A 108 -12.71 -4.51 0.93
C VAL A 108 -12.63 -4.09 -0.53
N VAL A 109 -12.27 -2.83 -0.75
CA VAL A 109 -12.13 -2.23 -2.08
C VAL A 109 -10.70 -1.68 -2.23
N GLY A 110 -9.85 -2.37 -2.96
CA GLY A 110 -8.53 -1.87 -3.32
C GLY A 110 -8.61 -0.91 -4.50
N VAL A 111 -7.91 0.23 -4.42
CA VAL A 111 -7.76 1.17 -5.53
C VAL A 111 -6.29 1.20 -5.93
N THR A 112 -5.95 0.45 -6.97
CA THR A 112 -4.61 0.39 -7.53
C THR A 112 -4.38 1.59 -8.46
N PRO A 113 -3.32 2.39 -8.23
CA PRO A 113 -2.97 3.54 -9.06
C PRO A 113 -2.71 3.19 -10.53
N ARG A 114 -2.90 4.17 -11.41
CA ARG A 114 -2.77 4.00 -12.87
C ARG A 114 -1.37 3.60 -13.30
N GLU A 115 -0.37 4.14 -12.62
CA GLU A 115 1.03 3.87 -12.93
C GLU A 115 1.38 2.38 -12.81
N ASP A 116 0.63 1.58 -12.04
CA ASP A 116 0.87 0.12 -11.93
C ASP A 116 0.68 -0.59 -13.26
N ALA A 117 -0.22 -0.10 -14.11
CA ALA A 117 -0.46 -0.63 -15.46
C ALA A 117 0.25 0.18 -16.57
N ALA A 118 0.87 1.32 -16.22
CA ALA A 118 1.49 2.22 -17.17
C ALA A 118 2.92 1.82 -17.54
N ARG A 119 3.33 2.19 -18.75
CA ARG A 119 4.74 2.26 -19.16
C ARG A 119 5.37 3.57 -18.67
N PRO A 120 6.71 3.64 -18.50
CA PRO A 120 7.38 4.85 -18.03
C PRO A 120 7.02 6.12 -18.82
N GLU A 121 6.87 6.01 -20.15
CA GLU A 121 6.51 7.12 -21.03
C GLU A 121 5.05 7.58 -20.92
N GLU A 122 4.17 6.78 -20.30
CA GLU A 122 2.75 7.10 -20.10
C GLU A 122 2.49 7.86 -18.79
N VAL A 123 3.45 7.82 -17.86
CA VAL A 123 3.38 8.58 -16.61
C VAL A 123 3.70 10.04 -16.90
N THR A 124 2.85 10.94 -16.41
CA THR A 124 2.96 12.39 -16.66
C THR A 124 3.23 13.19 -15.39
N ALA A 125 3.55 14.48 -15.56
CA ALA A 125 3.72 15.41 -14.45
C ALA A 125 2.43 15.66 -13.62
N ASP A 126 1.28 15.15 -14.07
CA ASP A 126 -0.01 15.28 -13.40
C ASP A 126 -0.35 14.09 -12.51
N PHE A 127 0.45 13.01 -12.52
CA PHE A 127 0.25 11.81 -11.69
C PHE A 127 0.68 12.07 -10.23
N GLY A 128 0.22 13.18 -9.64
CA GLY A 128 0.43 13.57 -8.25
C GLY A 128 -0.74 13.21 -7.34
N LEU A 129 -0.72 13.63 -6.07
CA LEU A 129 -1.76 13.30 -5.08
C LEU A 129 -3.15 13.72 -5.53
N ALA A 130 -3.28 14.87 -6.20
CA ALA A 130 -4.56 15.36 -6.71
C ALA A 130 -5.19 14.40 -7.74
N ALA A 131 -4.40 13.77 -8.60
CA ALA A 131 -4.91 12.80 -9.57
C ALA A 131 -5.39 11.53 -8.89
N HIS A 132 -4.57 10.98 -8.00
CA HIS A 132 -4.92 9.80 -7.20
C HIS A 132 -6.20 10.03 -6.36
N ARG A 133 -6.39 11.24 -5.82
CA ARG A 133 -7.61 11.60 -5.09
C ARG A 133 -8.83 11.65 -6.00
N ARG A 134 -8.70 12.14 -7.23
CA ARG A 134 -9.80 12.12 -8.21
C ARG A 134 -10.18 10.69 -8.58
N ASP A 135 -9.20 9.82 -8.77
CA ASP A 135 -9.40 8.41 -9.07
C ASP A 135 -10.16 7.71 -7.94
N LEU A 136 -9.71 7.91 -6.70
CA LEU A 136 -10.41 7.41 -5.51
C LEU A 136 -11.85 7.95 -5.43
N ALA A 137 -12.05 9.26 -5.59
CA ALA A 137 -13.37 9.88 -5.52
C ALA A 137 -14.33 9.31 -6.57
N ALA A 138 -13.84 9.02 -7.79
CA ALA A 138 -14.65 8.38 -8.83
C ALA A 138 -15.09 6.97 -8.44
N VAL A 139 -14.18 6.16 -7.88
CA VAL A 139 -14.50 4.81 -7.37
C VAL A 139 -15.52 4.90 -6.23
N VAL A 140 -15.30 5.79 -5.26
CA VAL A 140 -16.22 5.97 -4.12
C VAL A 140 -17.60 6.39 -4.58
N ALA A 141 -17.70 7.38 -5.48
CA ALA A 141 -18.98 7.85 -6.01
C ALA A 141 -19.74 6.75 -6.77
N ALA A 142 -19.02 5.96 -7.58
CA ALA A 142 -19.61 4.84 -8.31
C ALA A 142 -20.19 3.79 -7.35
N LEU A 143 -19.43 3.39 -6.32
CA LEU A 143 -19.91 2.39 -5.36
C LEU A 143 -20.98 2.93 -4.40
N ASP A 144 -20.88 4.18 -3.98
CA ASP A 144 -21.86 4.81 -3.09
C ASP A 144 -23.26 4.83 -3.71
N SER A 145 -23.33 5.05 -5.03
CA SER A 145 -24.60 5.06 -5.79
C SER A 145 -25.38 3.74 -5.74
N VAL A 146 -24.70 2.62 -5.45
CA VAL A 146 -25.32 1.28 -5.43
C VAL A 146 -25.28 0.58 -4.07
N LEU A 147 -24.35 0.96 -3.19
CA LEU A 147 -24.18 0.32 -1.88
C LEU A 147 -24.77 1.16 -0.74
N GLY A 148 -24.56 2.49 -0.73
CA GLY A 148 -25.01 3.37 0.33
C GLY A 148 -24.52 2.99 1.75
N LEU A 149 -23.40 2.28 1.85
CA LEU A 149 -22.84 1.79 3.11
C LEU A 149 -21.92 2.84 3.75
N PRO A 150 -21.76 2.84 5.08
CA PRO A 150 -20.68 3.57 5.73
C PRO A 150 -19.31 3.05 5.25
N TYR A 151 -18.31 3.93 5.21
CA TYR A 151 -17.00 3.56 4.72
C TYR A 151 -15.84 4.20 5.48
N ALA A 152 -14.67 3.62 5.31
CA ALA A 152 -13.40 4.13 5.78
C ALA A 152 -12.38 4.17 4.64
N TYR A 153 -11.51 5.18 4.66
CA TYR A 153 -10.27 5.18 3.88
C TYR A 153 -9.17 4.56 4.72
N ALA A 154 -8.45 3.59 4.17
CA ALA A 154 -7.31 2.98 4.83
C ALA A 154 -6.13 2.95 3.86
N GLY A 155 -5.01 3.50 4.27
CA GLY A 155 -3.85 3.58 3.39
C GLY A 155 -2.57 3.23 4.12
N HIS A 156 -1.57 2.85 3.34
CA HIS A 156 -0.20 2.63 3.79
C HIS A 156 0.74 3.58 3.05
N SER A 157 1.71 4.18 3.76
CA SER A 157 2.72 5.06 3.17
C SER A 157 2.11 6.22 2.37
N ALA A 158 2.39 6.33 1.06
CA ALA A 158 1.77 7.31 0.17
C ALA A 158 0.24 7.20 0.14
N GLY A 159 -0.31 5.99 0.13
CA GLY A 159 -1.75 5.75 0.18
C GLY A 159 -2.39 6.22 1.49
N ALA A 160 -1.66 6.24 2.60
CA ALA A 160 -2.13 6.82 3.85
C ALA A 160 -2.19 8.36 3.79
N ALA A 161 -1.21 9.00 3.13
CA ALA A 161 -1.26 10.44 2.86
C ALA A 161 -2.44 10.78 1.93
N LEU A 162 -2.68 9.94 0.91
CA LEU A 162 -3.85 10.04 0.04
C LEU A 162 -5.17 9.87 0.82
N ALA A 163 -5.24 8.93 1.78
CA ALA A 163 -6.42 8.73 2.62
C ALA A 163 -6.78 10.00 3.42
N LEU A 164 -5.76 10.64 4.00
CA LEU A 164 -5.89 11.88 4.76
C LEU A 164 -6.29 13.05 3.84
N ASP A 165 -5.66 13.17 2.68
CA ASP A 165 -6.02 14.17 1.67
C ASP A 165 -7.46 13.99 1.18
N ALA A 166 -7.86 12.78 0.81
CA ALA A 166 -9.22 12.47 0.38
C ALA A 166 -10.25 12.81 1.45
N ALA A 167 -9.99 12.46 2.72
CA ALA A 167 -10.87 12.79 3.82
C ALA A 167 -11.02 14.30 4.07
N SER A 168 -10.05 15.12 3.68
CA SER A 168 -10.16 16.59 3.77
C SER A 168 -11.09 17.19 2.69
N HIS A 169 -11.41 16.40 1.66
CA HIS A 169 -12.28 16.77 0.54
C HIS A 169 -13.63 16.04 0.56
N ASP A 170 -13.79 15.02 1.40
CA ASP A 170 -14.99 14.21 1.49
C ASP A 170 -15.94 14.77 2.57
N SER A 171 -17.09 15.30 2.12
CA SER A 171 -18.13 15.86 2.98
C SER A 171 -19.23 14.85 3.35
N SER A 172 -19.11 13.59 2.92
CA SER A 172 -20.11 12.56 3.18
C SER A 172 -20.16 12.19 4.67
N GLU A 173 -21.36 12.17 5.24
CA GLU A 173 -21.59 11.64 6.60
C GLU A 173 -21.32 10.14 6.70
N ARG A 174 -21.20 9.43 5.57
CA ARG A 174 -20.88 8.00 5.51
C ARG A 174 -19.38 7.72 5.67
N LEU A 175 -18.51 8.71 5.49
CA LEU A 175 -17.09 8.58 5.83
C LEU A 175 -16.94 8.56 7.35
N LEU A 176 -16.79 7.37 7.93
CA LEU A 176 -16.70 7.21 9.37
C LEU A 176 -15.29 7.43 9.88
N ARG A 177 -14.28 6.98 9.13
CA ARG A 177 -12.90 6.91 9.62
C ARG A 177 -11.82 6.94 8.53
N VAL A 178 -10.65 7.47 8.87
CA VAL A 178 -9.37 7.25 8.18
C VAL A 178 -8.46 6.36 9.01
N LEU A 179 -7.89 5.33 8.38
CA LEU A 179 -6.83 4.47 8.92
C LEU A 179 -5.51 4.79 8.19
N ALA A 180 -4.60 5.50 8.85
CA ALA A 180 -3.31 5.87 8.27
C ALA A 180 -2.21 4.97 8.83
N LEU A 181 -1.59 4.16 7.96
CA LEU A 181 -0.48 3.25 8.32
C LEU A 181 0.86 3.79 7.83
N ASP A 182 1.78 3.95 8.78
CA ASP A 182 3.18 4.31 8.58
C ASP A 182 3.43 5.42 7.55
N THR A 183 2.82 6.57 7.82
CA THR A 183 2.99 7.80 7.05
C THR A 183 3.31 8.97 7.97
N THR A 184 3.56 10.15 7.40
CA THR A 184 3.82 11.36 8.19
C THR A 184 3.15 12.58 7.56
N GLY A 185 2.81 13.55 8.40
CA GLY A 185 2.42 14.90 7.98
C GLY A 185 3.66 15.79 7.79
N PRO A 186 3.55 17.09 8.07
CA PRO A 186 4.71 17.98 7.99
C PRO A 186 5.70 17.70 9.12
N TYR A 187 6.99 17.68 8.80
CA TYR A 187 8.06 17.66 9.78
C TYR A 187 8.28 19.04 10.40
N ALA A 188 9.19 19.12 11.37
CA ALA A 188 9.66 20.36 11.97
C ALA A 188 11.19 20.51 11.86
N GLY A 189 11.67 21.75 11.94
CA GLY A 189 13.10 22.07 11.94
C GLY A 189 13.83 21.58 10.69
N ALA A 190 15.03 21.03 10.87
CA ALA A 190 15.90 20.59 9.77
C ALA A 190 15.26 19.51 8.86
N LEU A 191 14.33 18.71 9.38
CA LEU A 191 13.62 17.72 8.57
C LEU A 191 12.60 18.37 7.62
N ALA A 192 11.99 19.49 8.01
CA ALA A 192 11.12 20.27 7.13
C ALA A 192 11.92 20.96 6.01
N GLU A 193 13.09 21.50 6.33
CA GLU A 193 14.03 22.06 5.34
C GLU A 193 14.48 20.99 4.35
N ARG A 194 14.89 19.82 4.85
CA ARG A 194 15.26 18.67 4.00
C ARG A 194 14.10 18.19 3.12
N ALA A 195 12.86 18.25 3.61
CA ALA A 195 11.68 17.96 2.80
C ALA A 195 11.47 18.98 1.68
N ALA A 196 11.70 20.27 1.94
CA ALA A 196 11.64 21.32 0.93
C ALA A 196 12.71 21.12 -0.17
N GLU A 197 13.95 20.79 0.21
CA GLU A 197 15.02 20.43 -0.73
C GLU A 197 14.64 19.19 -1.57
N THR A 198 14.05 18.19 -0.92
CA THR A 198 13.57 16.97 -1.59
C THR A 198 12.48 17.29 -2.63
N ARG A 199 11.53 18.18 -2.29
CA ARG A 199 10.51 18.66 -3.22
C ARG A 199 11.15 19.36 -4.42
N GLU A 200 12.08 20.29 -4.19
CA GLU A 200 12.77 21.04 -5.25
C GLU A 200 13.54 20.10 -6.19
N ALA A 201 14.18 19.05 -5.66
CA ALA A 201 14.84 18.02 -6.47
C ALA A 201 13.86 17.28 -7.40
N TYR A 202 12.64 16.99 -6.94
CA TYR A 202 11.61 16.38 -7.79
C TYR A 202 10.99 17.37 -8.78
N GLU A 203 10.85 18.65 -8.43
CA GLU A 203 10.46 19.71 -9.36
C GLU A 203 11.46 19.86 -10.50
N GLU A 204 12.76 19.82 -10.19
CA GLU A 204 13.82 19.85 -11.21
C GLU A 204 13.78 18.61 -12.12
N GLN A 205 13.53 17.43 -11.56
CA GLN A 205 13.36 16.20 -12.34
C GLN A 205 12.17 16.31 -13.30
N LEU A 206 11.03 16.81 -12.84
CA LEU A 206 9.85 17.05 -13.69
C LEU A 206 10.16 18.06 -14.80
N ALA A 207 10.87 19.15 -14.49
CA ALA A 207 11.26 20.15 -15.48
C ALA A 207 12.20 19.58 -16.58
N ARG A 208 12.95 18.52 -16.26
CA ARG A 208 13.80 17.77 -17.19
C ARG A 208 13.07 16.64 -17.92
N GLY A 209 11.77 16.45 -17.69
CA GLY A 209 10.96 15.40 -18.32
C GLY A 209 11.07 14.03 -17.66
N VAL A 210 11.54 13.94 -16.41
CA VAL A 210 11.59 12.69 -15.64
C VAL A 210 10.31 12.54 -14.84
N HIS A 211 9.35 11.76 -15.36
CA HIS A 211 8.01 11.64 -14.77
C HIS A 211 7.79 10.41 -13.89
N ALA A 212 8.64 9.39 -14.00
CA ALA A 212 8.56 8.18 -13.20
C ALA A 212 9.94 7.69 -12.79
N ALA A 213 10.01 6.99 -11.67
CA ALA A 213 11.17 6.24 -11.23
C ALA A 213 10.78 4.80 -10.93
N ASP A 214 11.60 3.83 -11.35
CA ASP A 214 11.58 2.48 -10.81
C ASP A 214 12.55 2.44 -9.62
N PRO A 215 12.07 2.24 -8.37
CA PRO A 215 12.94 2.13 -7.20
C PRO A 215 13.82 0.88 -7.23
N GLY A 216 13.55 -0.08 -8.12
CA GLY A 216 14.36 -1.27 -8.35
C GLY A 216 14.23 -2.34 -7.27
N LEU A 217 13.37 -2.13 -6.27
CA LEU A 217 13.19 -3.04 -5.13
C LEU A 217 12.77 -4.44 -5.59
N ALA A 218 11.81 -4.53 -6.53
CA ALA A 218 11.33 -5.81 -7.05
C ALA A 218 12.46 -6.60 -7.73
N ALA A 219 13.22 -5.95 -8.62
CA ALA A 219 14.35 -6.59 -9.30
C ALA A 219 15.47 -6.99 -8.33
N LEU A 220 15.70 -6.19 -7.29
CA LEU A 220 16.68 -6.49 -6.24
C LEU A 220 16.26 -7.71 -5.41
N VAL A 221 14.99 -7.83 -5.00
CA VAL A 221 14.47 -9.00 -4.29
C VAL A 221 14.47 -10.24 -5.17
N ALA A 222 14.04 -10.13 -6.44
CA ALA A 222 14.03 -11.23 -7.39
C ALA A 222 15.43 -11.82 -7.62
N ARG A 223 16.45 -10.96 -7.77
CA ARG A 223 17.86 -11.39 -7.88
C ARG A 223 18.36 -12.09 -6.63
N ALA A 224 18.01 -11.59 -5.45
CA ALA A 224 18.39 -12.22 -4.18
C ALA A 224 17.78 -13.62 -4.01
N VAL A 225 16.59 -13.86 -4.55
CA VAL A 225 15.95 -15.20 -4.53
C VAL A 225 16.56 -16.12 -5.59
N ALA A 226 16.78 -15.62 -6.80
CA ALA A 226 17.27 -16.44 -7.92
C ALA A 226 18.74 -16.83 -7.80
N ASP A 227 19.59 -15.91 -7.34
CA ASP A 227 21.03 -16.10 -7.20
C ASP A 227 21.56 -15.38 -5.94
N PRO A 228 21.30 -15.90 -4.73
CA PRO A 228 21.61 -15.21 -3.48
C PRO A 228 23.10 -14.90 -3.30
N ALA A 229 23.98 -15.79 -3.78
CA ALA A 229 25.43 -15.67 -3.61
C ALA A 229 26.11 -14.86 -4.73
N GLY A 230 25.42 -14.61 -5.84
CA GLY A 230 25.91 -13.81 -6.96
C GLY A 230 26.33 -12.40 -6.55
N ALA A 231 27.35 -11.87 -7.20
CA ALA A 231 27.85 -10.53 -6.94
C ALA A 231 26.94 -9.46 -7.57
N SER A 232 26.48 -8.51 -6.74
CA SER A 232 25.76 -7.33 -7.20
C SER A 232 26.70 -6.28 -7.80
N GLN A 233 26.13 -5.24 -8.42
CA GLN A 233 26.90 -4.08 -8.89
C GLN A 233 27.17 -3.06 -7.77
N ALA A 234 26.50 -3.19 -6.61
CA ALA A 234 26.61 -2.23 -5.52
C ALA A 234 27.91 -2.44 -4.74
N PRO A 235 28.68 -1.37 -4.45
CA PRO A 235 29.87 -1.46 -3.61
C PRO A 235 29.48 -1.93 -2.21
N TRP A 236 30.33 -2.76 -1.61
CA TRP A 236 30.17 -3.22 -0.24
C TRP A 236 30.77 -2.18 0.73
N PRO A 237 29.99 -1.56 1.65
CA PRO A 237 30.44 -0.40 2.43
C PRO A 237 31.74 -0.60 3.23
N PRO A 238 32.00 -1.76 3.87
CA PRO A 238 33.26 -1.98 4.59
C PRO A 238 34.52 -1.94 3.71
N ASP A 239 34.40 -2.34 2.44
CA ASP A 239 35.47 -2.29 1.43
C ASP A 239 34.85 -2.05 0.04
N PRO A 240 34.82 -0.78 -0.43
CA PRO A 240 34.20 -0.42 -1.69
C PRO A 240 34.83 -1.05 -2.95
N ALA A 241 36.00 -1.69 -2.83
CA ALA A 241 36.58 -2.49 -3.91
C ALA A 241 35.81 -3.83 -4.10
N ARG A 242 35.09 -4.29 -3.08
CA ARG A 242 34.24 -5.48 -3.11
C ARG A 242 32.79 -5.12 -3.43
N ARG A 243 31.99 -6.14 -3.71
CA ARG A 243 30.57 -6.02 -4.05
C ARG A 243 29.72 -6.83 -3.10
N PHE A 244 28.55 -6.31 -2.73
CA PHE A 244 27.57 -7.11 -2.00
C PHE A 244 27.22 -8.37 -2.80
N THR A 245 26.90 -9.46 -2.10
CA THR A 245 26.09 -10.54 -2.69
C THR A 245 24.67 -10.03 -2.98
N HIS A 246 23.91 -10.65 -3.88
CA HIS A 246 22.53 -10.24 -4.14
C HIS A 246 21.67 -10.32 -2.87
N ALA A 247 21.81 -11.40 -2.09
CA ALA A 247 21.12 -11.53 -0.81
C ALA A 247 21.55 -10.47 0.20
N GLY A 248 22.86 -10.19 0.29
CA GLY A 248 23.40 -9.15 1.15
C GLY A 248 22.87 -7.76 0.79
N LEU A 249 22.86 -7.39 -0.49
CA LEU A 249 22.32 -6.11 -0.94
C LEU A 249 20.82 -6.00 -0.65
N ALA A 250 20.06 -7.07 -0.90
CA ALA A 250 18.62 -7.05 -0.68
C ALA A 250 18.26 -6.83 0.79
N HIS A 251 18.90 -7.57 1.70
CA HIS A 251 18.66 -7.38 3.13
C HIS A 251 19.20 -6.05 3.63
N PHE A 252 20.34 -5.56 3.11
CA PHE A 252 20.83 -4.23 3.47
C PHE A 252 19.83 -3.15 3.05
N ALA A 253 19.28 -3.22 1.83
CA ALA A 253 18.29 -2.27 1.35
C ALA A 253 16.97 -2.30 2.14
N LEU A 254 16.53 -3.48 2.57
CA LEU A 254 15.32 -3.63 3.38
C LEU A 254 15.53 -3.16 4.83
N LEU A 255 16.64 -3.54 5.45
CA LEU A 255 16.88 -3.32 6.88
C LEU A 255 17.54 -1.98 7.20
N ARG A 256 18.16 -1.34 6.21
CA ARG A 256 18.94 -0.09 6.35
C ARG A 256 18.60 0.91 5.24
N THR A 257 17.35 0.96 4.79
CA THR A 257 16.91 1.87 3.71
C THR A 257 17.33 3.32 3.97
N ALA A 258 17.26 3.80 5.22
CA ALA A 258 17.66 5.15 5.60
C ALA A 258 19.15 5.48 5.34
N ALA A 259 20.00 4.45 5.27
CA ALA A 259 21.42 4.59 4.98
C ALA A 259 21.74 4.56 3.47
N LEU A 260 20.75 4.25 2.62
CA LEU A 260 20.93 4.22 1.17
C LEU A 260 20.82 5.62 0.57
N PRO A 261 21.60 5.92 -0.48
CA PRO A 261 21.43 7.16 -1.24
C PRO A 261 20.05 7.19 -1.89
N GLY A 262 19.46 8.38 -1.96
CA GLY A 262 18.17 8.59 -2.60
C GLY A 262 17.50 9.84 -2.04
N PRO A 263 16.74 10.58 -2.86
CA PRO A 263 16.15 11.85 -2.45
C PRO A 263 15.16 11.70 -1.28
N ALA A 264 14.53 10.54 -1.12
CA ALA A 264 13.51 10.32 -0.09
C ALA A 264 13.86 9.22 0.94
N ASN A 265 14.98 8.50 0.83
CA ASN A 265 15.27 7.39 1.74
C ASN A 265 15.43 7.81 3.22
N TRP A 266 15.76 9.08 3.44
CA TRP A 266 15.93 9.66 4.77
C TRP A 266 14.66 9.72 5.61
N ILE A 267 13.49 9.55 4.98
CA ILE A 267 12.19 9.59 5.67
C ILE A 267 11.94 8.37 6.56
N TYR A 268 12.80 7.35 6.46
CA TYR A 268 12.74 6.17 7.32
C TYR A 268 13.69 6.34 8.51
N ARG A 269 13.24 5.90 9.70
CA ARG A 269 14.07 5.83 10.90
C ARG A 269 15.18 4.80 10.77
N GLN A 270 14.87 3.66 10.15
CA GLN A 270 15.84 2.63 9.81
C GLN A 270 15.58 2.06 8.42
N GLY A 271 14.38 1.54 8.15
CA GLY A 271 14.12 0.95 6.84
C GLY A 271 12.76 0.29 6.65
N HIS A 272 12.66 -0.34 5.49
CA HIS A 272 11.49 -1.06 5.04
C HIS A 272 11.11 -2.26 5.91
N ALA A 273 12.09 -2.94 6.49
CA ALA A 273 11.90 -4.06 7.41
C ALA A 273 12.69 -3.84 8.70
N ALA A 274 12.16 -4.34 9.79
CA ALA A 274 12.89 -4.51 11.02
C ALA A 274 13.83 -5.72 10.98
N GLY A 275 14.92 -5.63 11.72
CA GLY A 275 15.89 -6.71 11.86
C GLY A 275 17.32 -6.20 11.95
N GLU A 276 18.23 -7.16 11.84
CA GLU A 276 19.66 -6.91 11.99
C GLU A 276 20.42 -7.19 10.70
N TYR A 277 21.42 -6.35 10.44
CA TYR A 277 22.42 -6.56 9.40
C TYR A 277 23.80 -6.37 10.03
N VAL A 278 24.65 -7.38 9.91
CA VAL A 278 26.01 -7.42 10.47
C VAL A 278 26.98 -7.73 9.34
N PHE A 279 27.93 -6.82 9.11
CA PHE A 279 28.99 -7.02 8.14
C PHE A 279 29.97 -8.10 8.59
N GLY A 280 30.33 -9.01 7.68
CA GLY A 280 31.37 -10.01 7.87
C GLY A 280 32.77 -9.52 7.48
N ALA A 281 33.76 -10.42 7.44
CA ALA A 281 35.08 -10.11 6.88
C ALA A 281 35.09 -10.07 5.34
N SER A 282 34.04 -10.61 4.73
CA SER A 282 33.77 -10.57 3.29
C SER A 282 32.26 -10.47 3.04
N PRO A 283 31.81 -10.05 1.84
CA PRO A 283 30.38 -10.00 1.51
C PRO A 283 29.65 -11.35 1.65
N ALA A 284 30.36 -12.46 1.47
CA ALA A 284 29.83 -13.81 1.64
C ALA A 284 29.59 -14.19 3.12
N GLU A 285 30.21 -13.45 4.05
CA GLU A 285 30.12 -13.66 5.49
C GLU A 285 29.17 -12.66 6.18
N ASP A 286 28.51 -11.78 5.41
CA ASP A 286 27.48 -10.90 5.94
C ASP A 286 26.33 -11.73 6.53
N ARG A 287 25.82 -11.29 7.68
CA ARG A 287 24.71 -11.93 8.38
C ARG A 287 23.55 -10.98 8.50
N PHE A 288 22.35 -11.45 8.19
CA PHE A 288 21.14 -10.66 8.25
C PHE A 288 19.96 -11.50 8.73
N ALA A 289 19.08 -10.87 9.51
CA ALA A 289 17.91 -11.51 10.08
C ALA A 289 16.75 -10.51 10.15
N PRO A 290 15.78 -10.58 9.21
CA PRO A 290 14.53 -9.85 9.34
C PRO A 290 13.77 -10.31 10.60
N ALA A 291 13.22 -9.36 11.37
CA ALA A 291 12.52 -9.65 12.62
C ALA A 291 11.08 -10.13 12.40
N HIS A 292 10.39 -9.56 11.41
CA HIS A 292 8.95 -9.74 11.22
C HIS A 292 8.59 -10.28 9.84
N THR A 293 9.07 -9.62 8.78
CA THR A 293 8.73 -10.00 7.40
C THR A 293 9.89 -10.73 6.72
N PRO A 294 9.78 -12.04 6.45
CA PRO A 294 10.83 -12.80 5.78
C PRO A 294 10.95 -12.41 4.30
N LEU A 295 12.13 -12.61 3.70
CA LEU A 295 12.37 -12.30 2.28
C LEU A 295 11.36 -12.98 1.33
N ALA A 296 10.85 -14.16 1.67
CA ALA A 296 9.83 -14.83 0.87
C ALA A 296 8.51 -14.04 0.78
N ALA A 297 8.13 -13.32 1.84
CA ALA A 297 6.94 -12.46 1.83
C ALA A 297 7.20 -11.21 0.99
N TRP A 298 8.38 -10.60 1.11
CA TRP A 298 8.82 -9.51 0.24
C TRP A 298 8.80 -9.92 -1.23
N HIS A 299 9.34 -11.09 -1.55
CA HIS A 299 9.36 -11.62 -2.91
C HIS A 299 7.95 -11.81 -3.45
N ALA A 300 7.05 -12.42 -2.68
CA ALA A 300 5.66 -12.57 -3.06
C ALA A 300 4.97 -11.22 -3.31
N ALA A 301 5.21 -10.22 -2.46
CA ALA A 301 4.62 -8.89 -2.61
C ALA A 301 5.15 -8.19 -3.86
N THR A 302 6.47 -8.17 -4.05
CA THR A 302 7.09 -7.53 -5.22
C THR A 302 6.78 -8.24 -6.52
N ALA A 303 6.54 -9.56 -6.50
CA ALA A 303 6.14 -10.33 -7.67
C ALA A 303 4.68 -10.09 -8.08
N ALA A 304 3.88 -9.47 -7.22
CA ALA A 304 2.49 -9.10 -7.51
C ALA A 304 2.36 -7.69 -8.11
N LEU A 305 3.46 -6.94 -8.22
CA LEU A 305 3.49 -5.61 -8.84
C LEU A 305 3.26 -5.71 -10.34
N GLY A 306 2.59 -4.69 -10.91
CA GLY A 306 2.58 -4.47 -12.34
C GLY A 306 3.90 -3.83 -12.76
N SER A 307 3.93 -2.50 -12.84
CA SER A 307 5.11 -1.75 -13.24
C SER A 307 6.10 -1.50 -12.10
N GLY A 308 5.61 -1.34 -10.86
CA GLY A 308 6.41 -0.89 -9.72
C GLY A 308 6.89 0.58 -9.81
N LEU A 309 6.39 1.34 -10.80
CA LEU A 309 6.79 2.73 -11.01
C LEU A 309 6.24 3.64 -9.92
N VAL A 310 7.03 4.64 -9.54
CA VAL A 310 6.61 5.73 -8.65
C VAL A 310 6.59 7.02 -9.46
N PRO A 311 5.45 7.72 -9.57
CA PRO A 311 5.39 9.01 -10.25
C PRO A 311 6.23 10.07 -9.53
N THR A 312 7.05 10.80 -10.28
CA THR A 312 7.85 11.91 -9.75
C THR A 312 6.95 13.01 -9.15
N ALA A 313 5.78 13.26 -9.75
CA ALA A 313 4.79 14.21 -9.26
C ALA A 313 4.19 13.80 -7.91
N LEU A 314 3.94 12.51 -7.69
CA LEU A 314 3.52 11.99 -6.39
C LEU A 314 4.60 12.25 -5.33
N MET A 315 5.86 11.98 -5.64
CA MET A 315 6.96 12.21 -4.69
C MET A 315 7.20 13.69 -4.39
N ARG A 316 7.04 14.57 -5.38
CA ARG A 316 7.02 16.03 -5.16
C ARG A 316 5.92 16.42 -4.18
N ASP A 317 4.69 15.95 -4.39
CA ASP A 317 3.55 16.32 -3.57
C ASP A 317 3.68 15.80 -2.13
N LEU A 318 4.21 14.58 -1.96
CA LEU A 318 4.53 14.03 -0.64
C LEU A 318 5.62 14.87 0.06
N ALA A 319 6.70 15.22 -0.65
CA ALA A 319 7.75 16.07 -0.10
C ALA A 319 7.23 17.48 0.27
N ALA A 320 6.29 18.02 -0.48
CA ALA A 320 5.59 19.26 -0.15
C ALA A 320 4.77 19.14 1.14
N VAL A 321 4.02 18.04 1.32
CA VAL A 321 3.28 17.77 2.56
C VAL A 321 4.23 17.65 3.76
N TRP A 322 5.37 16.98 3.57
CA TRP A 322 6.41 16.85 4.60
C TRP A 322 7.09 18.17 4.95
N ALA A 323 7.27 19.06 3.98
CA ALA A 323 7.84 20.39 4.20
C ALA A 323 6.90 21.30 4.99
N GLY A 324 5.58 21.19 4.76
CA GLY A 324 4.57 21.94 5.49
C GLY A 324 4.59 23.46 5.24
N ASP A 325 5.25 23.93 4.20
CA ASP A 325 5.42 25.35 3.87
C ASP A 325 4.34 25.90 2.93
N GLY A 326 3.37 25.07 2.54
CA GLY A 326 2.23 25.44 1.69
C GLY A 326 2.56 25.57 0.19
N LYS A 327 3.75 25.15 -0.25
CA LYS A 327 4.14 25.20 -1.67
C LYS A 327 3.89 23.87 -2.37
N ALA A 328 3.53 23.92 -3.65
CA ALA A 328 3.22 22.80 -4.55
C ALA A 328 2.00 21.95 -4.17
N TYR A 329 1.94 21.41 -2.94
CA TYR A 329 0.80 20.63 -2.44
C TYR A 329 0.64 20.76 -0.92
N GLY A 330 -0.58 20.58 -0.42
CA GLY A 330 -0.86 20.57 1.01
C GLY A 330 -2.19 19.89 1.32
N ILE A 331 -2.22 19.15 2.43
CA ILE A 331 -3.45 18.55 2.96
C ILE A 331 -4.17 19.61 3.80
N ALA A 332 -5.47 19.78 3.57
CA ALA A 332 -6.32 20.64 4.38
C ALA A 332 -6.69 19.95 5.70
N TRP A 333 -5.70 19.80 6.59
CA TRP A 333 -5.82 19.11 7.88
C TRP A 333 -7.05 19.55 8.69
N GLU A 334 -7.38 20.84 8.60
CA GLU A 334 -8.51 21.44 9.29
C GLU A 334 -9.88 21.00 8.79
N ARG A 335 -9.96 20.33 7.64
CA ARG A 335 -11.21 19.83 7.06
C ARG A 335 -11.48 18.38 7.36
N ILE A 336 -10.53 17.65 7.94
CA ILE A 336 -10.71 16.23 8.29
C ILE A 336 -11.58 16.14 9.54
N ARG A 337 -12.85 15.75 9.35
CA ARG A 337 -13.86 15.70 10.44
C ARG A 337 -14.16 14.29 10.96
N CYS A 338 -13.92 13.25 10.16
CA CYS A 338 -14.12 11.86 10.56
C CYS A 338 -13.12 11.42 11.63
N GLU A 339 -13.32 10.24 12.22
CA GLU A 339 -12.33 9.66 13.13
C GLU A 339 -11.01 9.38 12.38
N VAL A 340 -9.87 9.61 13.01
CA VAL A 340 -8.56 9.28 12.45
C VAL A 340 -7.83 8.36 13.40
N VAL A 341 -7.47 7.17 12.90
CA VAL A 341 -6.57 6.24 13.57
C VAL A 341 -5.28 6.19 12.77
N TRP A 342 -4.22 6.74 13.35
CA TRP A 342 -2.91 6.82 12.74
C TRP A 342 -1.94 5.92 13.51
N VAL A 343 -1.37 4.92 12.82
CA VAL A 343 -0.43 3.98 13.41
C VAL A 343 0.86 4.02 12.60
N ASN A 344 1.92 4.54 13.21
CA ASN A 344 3.26 4.45 12.66
C ASN A 344 4.02 3.27 13.26
N THR A 345 5.09 2.87 12.60
CA THR A 345 6.05 1.88 13.05
C THR A 345 7.33 2.59 13.48
N GLU A 346 7.96 2.12 14.56
CA GLU A 346 9.14 2.77 15.14
C GLU A 346 10.32 2.88 14.16
N LEU A 347 10.57 1.82 13.37
CA LEU A 347 11.71 1.73 12.45
C LEU A 347 11.36 2.17 11.01
N GLY A 348 10.07 2.32 10.70
CA GLY A 348 9.55 2.94 9.49
C GLY A 348 9.52 4.46 9.63
N ARG A 349 8.35 5.09 9.76
CA ARG A 349 8.23 6.56 9.91
C ARG A 349 8.57 7.08 11.29
N GLY A 350 8.38 6.27 12.33
CA GLY A 350 8.64 6.66 13.72
C GLY A 350 7.58 7.59 14.31
N ASP A 351 7.97 8.23 15.41
CA ASP A 351 7.14 9.15 16.20
C ASP A 351 7.09 10.53 15.56
N GLU A 352 6.27 10.65 14.51
CA GLU A 352 6.05 11.89 13.76
C GLU A 352 4.56 12.31 13.81
N PRO A 353 4.06 12.75 14.98
CA PRO A 353 2.63 12.93 15.23
C PRO A 353 2.04 14.21 14.63
N ARG A 354 2.85 15.08 14.00
CA ARG A 354 2.48 16.47 13.70
C ARG A 354 1.21 16.59 12.85
N GLY A 355 1.01 15.70 11.86
CA GLY A 355 -0.22 15.67 11.07
C GLY A 355 -1.46 15.41 11.95
N ALA A 356 -1.38 14.45 12.87
CA ALA A 356 -2.44 14.17 13.84
C ALA A 356 -2.69 15.34 14.79
N GLU A 357 -1.64 16.04 15.24
CA GLU A 357 -1.77 17.25 16.06
C GLU A 357 -2.50 18.38 15.34
N LEU A 358 -2.20 18.60 14.05
CA LEU A 358 -2.87 19.63 13.25
C LEU A 358 -4.38 19.36 13.12
N ILE A 359 -4.77 18.10 12.93
CA ILE A 359 -6.19 17.70 12.88
C ILE A 359 -6.86 17.93 14.24
N ARG A 360 -6.19 17.60 15.36
CA ARG A 360 -6.71 17.87 16.72
C ARG A 360 -6.85 19.36 16.99
N ALA A 361 -5.83 20.15 16.63
CA ALA A 361 -5.83 21.60 16.82
C ALA A 361 -6.95 22.29 16.03
N ALA A 362 -7.38 21.69 14.92
CA ALA A 362 -8.52 22.15 14.13
C ALA A 362 -9.90 21.72 14.68
N GLY A 363 -9.94 21.14 15.88
CA GLY A 363 -11.17 20.83 16.62
C GLY A 363 -11.70 19.41 16.44
N ASN A 364 -10.94 18.49 15.85
CA ASN A 364 -11.31 17.08 15.78
C ASN A 364 -10.62 16.29 16.90
N ASP A 365 -11.35 16.00 17.98
CA ASP A 365 -10.86 15.26 19.15
C ASP A 365 -10.81 13.73 18.93
N ARG A 366 -11.38 13.23 17.82
CA ARG A 366 -11.42 11.80 17.46
C ARG A 366 -10.20 11.36 16.66
N VAL A 367 -9.01 11.81 17.10
CA VAL A 367 -7.74 11.49 16.45
C VAL A 367 -6.86 10.70 17.42
N ARG A 368 -6.48 9.50 17.02
CA ARG A 368 -5.55 8.63 17.76
C ARG A 368 -4.27 8.48 16.95
N PHE A 369 -3.14 8.61 17.64
CA PHE A 369 -1.82 8.39 17.07
C PHE A 369 -1.09 7.39 17.95
N ALA A 370 -0.48 6.38 17.36
CA ALA A 370 0.30 5.38 18.06
C ALA A 370 1.54 5.00 17.23
N VAL A 371 2.58 4.56 17.93
CA VAL A 371 3.79 4.00 17.33
C VAL A 371 3.93 2.56 17.79
N VAL A 372 4.10 1.63 16.84
CA VAL A 372 4.34 0.22 17.11
C VAL A 372 5.86 -0.03 17.19
N PRO A 373 6.38 -0.45 18.36
CA PRO A 373 7.81 -0.66 18.56
C PRO A 373 8.33 -1.86 17.76
N GLY A 374 9.57 -1.77 17.29
CA GLY A 374 10.27 -2.86 16.62
C GLY A 374 9.83 -3.20 15.20
N TYR A 375 8.81 -2.54 14.63
CA TYR A 375 8.36 -2.76 13.25
C TYR A 375 9.02 -1.77 12.28
N GLY A 376 9.39 -2.25 11.09
CA GLY A 376 9.76 -1.44 9.93
C GLY A 376 8.57 -1.07 9.05
N HIS A 377 8.80 -0.26 8.02
CA HIS A 377 7.73 0.32 7.19
C HIS A 377 6.75 -0.71 6.62
N GLY A 378 7.26 -1.71 5.89
CA GLY A 378 6.45 -2.76 5.27
C GLY A 378 5.99 -3.84 6.24
N ASP A 379 6.55 -3.90 7.47
CA ASP A 379 6.14 -4.90 8.45
C ASP A 379 4.69 -4.68 8.91
N ALA A 380 4.19 -3.44 8.88
CA ALA A 380 2.81 -3.10 9.23
C ALA A 380 1.76 -3.82 8.37
N VAL A 381 2.12 -4.19 7.13
CA VAL A 381 1.22 -4.78 6.14
C VAL A 381 1.57 -6.23 5.80
N TRP A 382 2.87 -6.57 5.78
CA TRP A 382 3.34 -7.88 5.33
C TRP A 382 3.71 -8.85 6.44
N SER A 383 3.91 -8.36 7.67
CA SER A 383 4.23 -9.26 8.78
C SER A 383 3.04 -10.12 9.16
N ARG A 384 3.28 -11.41 9.39
CA ARG A 384 2.27 -12.30 9.98
C ARG A 384 1.87 -11.88 11.40
N THR A 385 2.79 -11.25 12.14
CA THR A 385 2.51 -10.76 13.50
C THR A 385 1.75 -9.45 13.51
N ALA A 386 1.71 -8.71 12.39
CA ALA A 386 0.92 -7.48 12.28
C ALA A 386 -0.58 -7.72 12.54
N ALA A 387 -1.08 -8.92 12.25
CA ALA A 387 -2.45 -9.32 12.56
C ALA A 387 -2.81 -9.28 14.05
N ALA A 388 -1.82 -9.45 14.92
CA ALA A 388 -1.97 -9.40 16.37
C ALA A 388 -1.53 -8.05 16.96
N ASP A 389 -0.49 -7.43 16.39
CA ASP A 389 0.16 -6.29 17.03
C ASP A 389 -0.28 -4.94 16.44
N VAL A 390 -0.61 -4.91 15.13
CA VAL A 390 -0.86 -3.66 14.38
C VAL A 390 -2.34 -3.55 14.02
N TRP A 391 -2.91 -4.54 13.32
CA TRP A 391 -4.25 -4.45 12.76
C TRP A 391 -5.37 -4.32 13.80
N PRO A 392 -5.26 -4.88 15.03
CA PRO A 392 -6.25 -4.62 16.07
C PRO A 392 -6.34 -3.14 16.47
N LEU A 393 -5.25 -2.38 16.37
CA LEU A 393 -5.24 -0.94 16.68
C LEU A 393 -6.12 -0.14 15.72
N LEU A 394 -6.37 -0.66 14.51
CA LEU A 394 -7.21 -0.03 13.50
C LEU A 394 -8.72 -0.07 13.82
N ARG A 395 -9.14 -0.83 14.84
CA ARG A 395 -10.56 -0.99 15.22
C ARG A 395 -11.09 0.10 16.13
N GLY A 396 -10.22 0.76 16.91
CA GLY A 396 -10.61 1.77 17.89
C GLY A 396 -11.33 1.18 19.11
#